data_AF-A0A660MC52-F1
#
_entry.id   AF-A0A660MC52-F1
#
_cell.length_a   1.000
_cell.length_b   1.000
_cell.length_c   1.000
_cell.angle_alpha   90.00
_cell.angle_beta   90.00
_cell.angle_gamma   90.00
#
_symmetry.space_group_name_H-M   'P 1'
#
loop_
_entity.id
_entity.type
_entity.pdbx_description
1 polymer ?
#
loop_
_entity_poly.entity_id
_entity_poly.type
_entity_poly.pdbx_seq_one_letter_code
_entity_poly.pdbx_strand_id
1 'polypeptide(L)' 'GGPLSHGAVTARELGIPAVMGIRDACHRLQNGQRVRIDGGAGSVVLLD' A
#
# COMPACT_ATOMS: atom_id res chain seq x y z
N GLY A 1 3.45 -8.92 -2.16
CA GLY A 1 2.99 -9.80 -1.07
C GLY A 1 1.48 -9.99 -1.15
N GLY A 2 0.94 -11.04 -0.52
CA GLY A 2 -0.50 -11.29 -0.41
C GLY A 2 -1.07 -10.92 0.97
N PRO A 3 -2.37 -11.16 1.23
CA PRO A 3 -3.06 -10.75 2.46
C PRO A 3 -2.50 -11.34 3.78
N LEU A 4 -1.75 -12.44 3.71
CA LEU A 4 -1.09 -13.10 4.84
C LEU A 4 0.45 -12.91 4.83
N SER A 5 0.97 -12.03 3.98
CA SER A 5 2.41 -11.74 3.96
C SER A 5 2.85 -11.00 5.23
N HIS A 6 4.16 -11.06 5.53
CA HIS A 6 4.73 -10.38 6.70
C HIS A 6 4.31 -8.91 6.78
N GLY A 7 4.42 -8.16 5.69
CA GLY A 7 3.99 -6.75 5.65
C GLY A 7 2.48 -6.54 5.89
N ALA A 8 1.63 -7.48 5.47
CA ALA A 8 0.19 -7.40 5.71
C ALA A 8 -0.16 -7.69 7.19
N VAL A 9 0.52 -8.64 7.82
CA VAL A 9 0.33 -8.93 9.25
C VAL A 9 0.82 -7.75 10.09
N THR A 10 2.03 -7.26 9.84
CA THR A 10 2.59 -6.12 10.58
C THR A 10 1.72 -4.86 10.45
N ALA A 11 1.18 -4.56 9.27
CA ALA A 11 0.27 -3.42 9.11
C ALA A 11 -0.99 -3.54 9.98
N ARG A 12 -1.54 -4.75 10.12
CA ARG A 12 -2.73 -5.02 10.95
C ARG A 12 -2.41 -4.88 12.43
N GLU A 13 -1.26 -5.37 12.86
CA GLU A 13 -0.78 -5.24 14.25
C GLU A 13 -0.56 -3.76 14.64
N LEU A 14 -0.06 -2.96 13.70
CA LEU A 14 0.17 -1.52 13.90
C LEU A 14 -1.09 -0.66 13.70
N GLY A 15 -2.20 -1.24 13.25
CA GLY A 15 -3.43 -0.50 12.98
C GLY A 15 -3.32 0.52 11.84
N ILE A 16 -2.41 0.30 10.88
CA ILE A 16 -2.20 1.20 9.74
C ILE A 16 -2.78 0.62 8.44
N PRO A 17 -3.33 1.46 7.54
CA PRO A 17 -3.84 1.01 6.25
C PRO A 17 -2.71 0.52 5.36
N ALA A 18 -2.91 -0.62 4.69
CA ALA A 18 -1.94 -1.19 3.76
C ALA A 18 -2.62 -1.83 2.56
N VAL A 19 -2.01 -1.68 1.38
CA VAL A 19 -2.44 -2.32 0.12
C VAL A 19 -1.28 -3.12 -0.45
N MET A 20 -1.51 -4.40 -0.69
CA MET A 20 -0.47 -5.35 -1.12
C MET A 20 -0.75 -5.85 -2.54
N GLY A 21 0.30 -6.32 -3.23
CA GLY A 21 0.14 -6.98 -4.54
C GLY A 21 -0.08 -6.02 -5.71
N ILE A 22 0.25 -4.73 -5.55
CA ILE A 22 0.20 -3.75 -6.64
C ILE A 22 1.32 -4.07 -7.64
N ARG A 23 0.93 -4.46 -8.86
CA ARG A 23 1.87 -4.70 -9.96
C ARG A 23 2.64 -3.43 -10.31
N ASP A 24 3.95 -3.57 -10.46
CA ASP A 24 4.90 -2.53 -10.86
C ASP A 24 4.85 -1.27 -9.98
N ALA A 25 4.44 -1.39 -8.71
CA ALA A 25 4.28 -0.25 -7.81
C ALA A 25 5.54 0.62 -7.71
N CYS A 26 6.72 -0.01 -7.56
CA CYS A 26 7.99 0.71 -7.45
C CYS A 26 8.47 1.35 -8.76
N HIS A 27 7.90 0.98 -9.91
CA HIS A 27 8.16 1.64 -11.19
C HIS A 27 7.16 2.77 -11.44
N ARG A 28 5.92 2.61 -10.97
CA ARG A 28 4.83 3.57 -11.14
C ARG A 28 4.88 4.73 -10.15
N LEU A 29 5.35 4.47 -8.93
CA LEU A 29 5.50 5.45 -7.87
C LEU A 29 6.97 5.86 -7.76
N GLN A 30 7.21 7.16 -7.68
CA GLN A 30 8.53 7.76 -7.57
C GLN A 30 8.73 8.35 -6.18
N ASN A 31 9.98 8.38 -5.73
CA ASN A 31 10.34 8.96 -4.44
C ASN A 31 9.90 10.44 -4.38
N GLY A 32 9.37 10.84 -3.22
CA GLY A 32 8.86 12.20 -3.00
C GLY A 32 7.41 12.41 -3.44
N GLN A 33 6.79 11.46 -4.14
CA GLN A 33 5.37 11.54 -4.47
C GLN A 33 4.49 11.32 -3.23
N ARG A 34 3.47 12.17 -3.09
CA ARG A 34 2.43 12.01 -2.08
C ARG A 34 1.36 11.08 -2.61
N VAL A 35 0.95 10.10 -1.82
CA VAL A 35 -0.10 9.15 -2.20
C VAL A 35 -1.11 9.01 -1.08
N ARG A 36 -2.36 8.71 -1.45
CA ARG A 36 -3.40 8.26 -0.53
C ARG A 36 -3.53 6.75 -0.63
N ILE A 37 -3.61 6.09 0.51
CA ILE A 37 -3.81 4.64 0.63
C ILE A 37 -5.17 4.40 1.27
N ASP A 38 -5.98 3.57 0.62
CA ASP A 38 -7.22 3.02 1.19
C ASP A 38 -7.08 1.49 1.31
N GLY A 39 -6.82 1.02 2.52
CA GLY A 39 -6.67 -0.40 2.82
C GLY A 39 -7.99 -1.20 2.78
N GLY A 40 -9.14 -0.55 2.90
CA GLY A 40 -10.45 -1.19 2.83
C GLY A 40 -10.89 -1.42 1.39
N ALA A 41 -10.74 -0.40 0.53
CA ALA A 41 -11.01 -0.50 -0.90
C ALA A 41 -9.88 -1.18 -1.69
N GLY A 42 -8.70 -1.33 -1.10
CA GLY A 42 -7.53 -1.91 -1.78
C GLY A 42 -6.94 -0.98 -2.85
N SER A 43 -6.99 0.33 -2.64
CA SER A 43 -6.62 1.32 -3.67
C SER A 43 -5.50 2.26 -3.21
N VAL A 44 -4.71 2.73 -4.18
CA VAL A 44 -3.66 3.74 -3.99
C VAL A 44 -3.82 4.80 -5.06
N VAL A 45 -3.86 6.07 -4.65
CA VAL A 45 -4.11 7.22 -5.52
C VAL A 45 -2.99 8.24 -5.34
N LEU A 46 -2.41 8.71 -6.45
CA LEU A 46 -1.43 9.78 -6.44
C LEU A 46 -2.09 11.12 -6.06
N LEU A 47 -1.40 11.91 -5.25
CA LEU A 47 -1.82 13.24 -4.84
C LEU A 47 -0.91 14.27 -5.47
N ASP A 48 -1.48 15.43 -5.77
CA ASP A 48 -0.76 16.62 -6.22
C ASP A 48 -0.03 17.31 -5.05
#